data_AF-A0A521F228-F1
#
_entry.id   AF-A0A521F228-F1
#
_cell.length_a   1.000
_cell.length_b   1.000
_cell.length_c   1.000
_cell.angle_alpha   90.00
_cell.angle_beta   90.00
_cell.angle_gamma   90.00
#
_symmetry.space_group_name_H-M   'P 1'
#
loop_
_entity.id
_entity.type
_entity.pdbx_description
1 polymer ?
#
loop_
_entity_poly.entity_id
_entity_poly.type
_entity_poly.pdbx_seq_one_letter_code
_entity_poly.pdbx_strand_id
1 'polypeptide(L)' 'MTYFNLGSFGRPLNNTSAEAQVWFDRGLVWQYGFNHEEAITCFERVLTLGSGLITKT' A
#
# COMPACT_ATOMS: atom_id res chain seq x y z
N MET A 1 5.76 9.03 -18.41
CA MET A 1 6.28 8.98 -17.03
C MET A 1 6.69 7.55 -16.75
N THR A 2 7.98 7.33 -16.47
CA THR A 2 8.55 6.00 -16.21
C THR A 2 8.13 5.52 -14.83
N TYR A 3 7.24 4.52 -14.78
CA TYR A 3 6.79 3.87 -13.57
C TYR A 3 7.94 3.05 -12.97
N PHE A 4 8.32 3.31 -11.71
CA PHE A 4 9.37 2.56 -11.03
C PHE A 4 8.86 1.16 -10.68
N ASN A 5 9.49 0.13 -11.25
CA ASN A 5 9.20 -1.26 -10.94
C ASN A 5 9.95 -1.66 -9.67
N LEU A 6 9.22 -1.72 -8.56
CA LEU A 6 9.71 -2.01 -7.21
C LEU A 6 9.85 -3.52 -6.92
N GLY A 7 9.62 -4.39 -7.92
CA GLY A 7 9.65 -5.84 -7.79
C GLY A 7 8.30 -6.43 -7.34
N SER A 8 8.29 -7.74 -7.12
CA SER A 8 7.08 -8.52 -6.79
C SER A 8 6.96 -8.87 -5.30
N PHE A 9 7.73 -8.19 -4.44
CA PHE A 9 7.65 -8.40 -3.01
C PHE A 9 6.33 -7.85 -2.49
N GLY A 10 5.53 -8.72 -1.89
CA GLY A 10 4.18 -8.41 -1.51
C GLY A 10 3.63 -9.47 -0.56
N ARG A 11 2.50 -9.16 0.07
CA ARG A 11 1.76 -10.14 0.87
C ARG A 11 0.27 -10.02 0.53
N PRO A 12 -0.41 -11.14 0.23
CA PRO A 12 -1.82 -11.09 -0.13
C PRO A 12 -2.67 -10.47 0.99
N LEU A 13 -3.52 -9.52 0.61
CA LEU A 13 -4.58 -8.99 1.44
C LEU A 13 -5.87 -9.78 1.17
N ASN A 14 -6.52 -10.21 2.25
CA ASN A 14 -7.83 -10.85 2.16
C ASN A 14 -8.92 -9.79 2.12
N ASN A 15 -9.96 -10.01 1.30
CA ASN A 15 -11.15 -9.15 1.23
C ASN A 15 -10.85 -7.67 0.88
N THR A 16 -9.93 -7.41 -0.05
CA THR A 16 -9.65 -6.05 -0.55
C THR A 16 -9.77 -5.99 -2.07
N SER A 17 -9.84 -4.77 -2.62
CA SER A 17 -9.74 -4.57 -4.07
C SER A 17 -8.34 -4.90 -4.58
N ALA A 18 -8.23 -5.23 -5.87
CA ALA A 18 -6.94 -5.41 -6.53
C ALA A 18 -6.09 -4.12 -6.48
N GLU A 19 -6.72 -2.95 -6.49
CA GLU A 19 -6.04 -1.66 -6.33
C GLU A 19 -5.39 -1.54 -4.94
N ALA A 20 -6.09 -1.96 -3.88
CA ALA A 20 -5.55 -1.97 -2.51
C ALA A 20 -4.32 -2.88 -2.38
N GLN A 21 -4.32 -4.04 -3.05
CA GLN A 21 -3.15 -4.93 -3.07
C GLN A 21 -1.91 -4.23 -3.65
N VAL A 22 -2.06 -3.50 -4.76
CA VAL A 22 -0.95 -2.79 -5.41
C VAL A 22 -0.35 -1.73 -4.48
N TRP A 23 -1.19 -0.95 -3.80
CA TRP A 23 -0.73 0.05 -2.85
C TRP A 23 -0.07 -0.57 -1.61
N PHE A 24 -0.56 -1.72 -1.17
CA PHE A 24 0.02 -2.45 -0.06
C PHE A 24 1.41 -3.00 -0.38
N ASP A 25 1.57 -3.65 -1.52
CA ASP A 25 2.87 -4.17 -1.97
C ASP A 25 3.89 -3.03 -2.15
N ARG A 26 3.45 -1.88 -2.67
CA ARG A 26 4.28 -0.67 -2.76
C ARG A 26 4.71 -0.15 -1.38
N GLY A 27 3.78 -0.11 -0.42
CA GLY A 27 4.07 0.30 0.96
C GLY A 27 5.09 -0.61 1.62
N LEU A 28 5.02 -1.93 1.38
CA LEU A 28 6.03 -2.87 1.86
C LEU A 28 7.42 -2.59 1.29
N VAL A 29 7.54 -2.35 -0.02
CA VAL A 29 8.85 -2.06 -0.62
C VAL A 29 9.46 -0.79 -0.03
N TRP A 30 8.67 0.28 0.15
CA TRP A 30 9.16 1.52 0.78
C TRP A 30 9.53 1.33 2.24
N GLN A 31 8.74 0.56 2.99
CA GLN A 31 9.01 0.25 4.40
C GLN A 31 10.32 -0.52 4.58
N TYR A 32 10.57 -1.53 3.73
CA TYR A 32 11.82 -2.29 3.75
C TYR A 32 13.00 -1.50 3.16
N GLY A 33 12.72 -0.49 2.33
CA GLY A 33 13.69 0.50 1.85
C GLY A 33 13.93 1.68 2.81
N PHE A 34 13.38 1.65 4.02
CA PHE A 34 13.48 2.70 5.06
C PHE A 34 12.91 4.07 4.66
N ASN A 35 12.04 4.12 3.64
CA ASN A 35 11.25 5.31 3.32
C ASN A 35 9.89 5.23 4.01
N HIS A 36 9.87 5.59 5.29
CA HIS A 36 8.68 5.44 6.12
C HIS A 36 7.54 6.40 5.74
N GLU A 37 7.85 7.61 5.28
CA GLU A 37 6.84 8.58 4.87
C GLU A 37 6.05 8.09 3.65
N GLU A 38 6.73 7.64 2.60
CA GLU A 38 6.07 7.07 1.42
C GLU A 38 5.33 5.77 1.74
N ALA A 39 5.85 4.96 2.67
CA ALA A 39 5.16 3.76 3.13
C ALA A 39 3.82 4.11 3.81
N ILE A 40 3.79 5.13 4.67
CA ILE A 40 2.57 5.62 5.33
C ILE A 40 1.55 6.07 4.30
N THR A 41 1.94 6.90 3.32
CA THR A 41 1.03 7.36 2.26
C THR A 41 0.46 6.17 1.46
N CYS A 42 1.28 5.15 1.18
CA CYS A 42 0.81 3.95 0.51
C CYS A 42 -0.25 3.21 1.35
N PHE A 43 -0.02 3.04 2.66
CA PHE A 43 -0.97 2.36 3.55
C PHE A 43 -2.25 3.16 3.78
N GLU A 44 -2.20 4.49 3.86
CA GLU A 44 -3.39 5.34 3.89
C GLU A 44 -4.26 5.10 2.65
N ARG A 45 -3.64 5.00 1.47
CA ARG A 45 -4.36 4.69 0.23
C ARG A 45 -5.03 3.32 0.27
N VAL A 46 -4.37 2.30 0.82
CA VAL A 46 -4.97 0.97 1.06
C VAL A 46 -6.25 1.10 1.91
N LEU A 47 -6.19 1.89 2.99
CA LEU A 47 -7.33 2.11 3.88
C LEU A 47 -8.48 2.88 3.20
N THR A 48 -8.19 3.80 2.27
CA THR A 48 -9.25 4.47 1.49
C THR A 48 -9.95 3.54 0.50
N LEU A 49 -9.24 2.52 -0.01
CA LEU A 49 -9.74 1.58 -1.01
C LEU A 49 -10.47 0.39 -0.38
N GLY A 50 -10.04 -0.05 0.80
CA GLY A 50 -10.75 -1.01 1.65
C GLY A 50 -11.70 -0.27 2.59
N SER A 51 -12.82 0.24 2.08
CA SER A 51 -13.81 0.98 2.86
C SER A 51 -14.19 0.23 4.16
N GLY A 52 -13.73 0.73 5.32
CA GLY A 52 -14.23 0.28 6.63
C GLY A 52 -13.41 0.61 7.88
N LEU A 53 -12.09 0.84 7.82
CA LEU A 53 -11.27 0.89 9.04
C LEU A 53 -10.89 2.30 9.53
N ILE A 54 -11.25 3.36 8.81
CA ILE A 54 -10.90 4.75 9.18
C ILE A 54 -12.11 5.68 9.11
N THR A 55 -13.10 5.43 9.98
CA THR A 55 -13.76 6.58 10.61
C THR A 55 -12.73 7.21 11.54
N LYS A 56 -12.05 8.26 11.05
CA LYS A 56 -11.23 9.17 11.88
C LYS A 56 -12.00 9.49 13.16
N THR A 57 -11.47 9.06 14.31
CA THR A 57 -11.84 9.58 15.63
C THR A 57 -10.93 10.76 15.95
#